data_AF-A0AAN5T349-F1
#
_entry.id   AF-A0AAN5T349-F1
#
_cell.length_a   1.000
_cell.length_b   1.000
_cell.length_c   1.000
_cell.angle_alpha   90.00
_cell.angle_beta   90.00
_cell.angle_gamma   90.00
#
_symmetry.space_group_name_H-M   'P 1'
#
loop_
_entity.id
_entity.type
_entity.pdbx_description
1 polymer ?
#
loop_
_entity_poly.entity_id
_entity_poly.type
_entity_poly.pdbx_seq_one_letter_code
_entity_poly.pdbx_strand_id
1 'polypeptide(L)'
;ENDDDVLDTIKYVHKEYLGKPYPGPLKNPKAPEEGRLPPNEGPDRGPHGLAHTVRTMACAEVMIEEARKAQLRGETLGKAKNGQTLADVTPEELKKILIAQAFFVVGRDDERSGYDDVHKRNFYAEYHEKSEQAFRKYVEDNKLIGKIFKDQKEVDFYAAIILDKNHEWDATPAHILINQGHMVDLMRTKAPAEVALERTYNTLKGTVGSKGAEVVLKAHRDFFFATGAVVPLVNPEAIDDPSRGGPYENPYSGEKFVIVDDKVPASKKDLPKAVNRDYKLKDNERFLTIKEYYAFPDVQQTYPGYKTRLEASSYYFPTPFAGECEQNPAKCLGAIQKARSKLQTDAIKNGFQSSSEKERRQPNMDEIAAARIIQQIMANPDCIHDDHVLINGQKLEEKFFRDLLAKCDMAVVGSLLNDTDIK
;
A
#
# COMPACT_ATOMS: atom_id res chain seq x y z
N GLU A 1 7.72 -9.75 -4.83
CA GLU A 1 8.25 -9.21 -6.13
C GLU A 1 9.31 -10.07 -6.84
N ASN A 2 10.10 -10.90 -6.15
CA ASN A 2 11.17 -11.71 -6.79
C ASN A 2 10.80 -13.21 -6.95
N ASP A 3 9.53 -13.57 -6.74
CA ASP A 3 9.10 -14.97 -6.79
C ASP A 3 8.63 -15.35 -8.19
N ASP A 4 9.35 -16.27 -8.84
CA ASP A 4 9.10 -16.63 -10.24
C ASP A 4 7.69 -17.20 -10.47
N ASP A 5 7.14 -17.98 -9.52
CA ASP A 5 5.79 -18.56 -9.67
C ASP A 5 4.72 -17.45 -9.69
N VAL A 6 4.86 -16.45 -8.81
CA VAL A 6 3.95 -15.29 -8.77
C VAL A 6 4.13 -14.43 -10.03
N LEU A 7 5.37 -14.17 -10.45
CA LEU A 7 5.67 -13.39 -11.65
C LEU A 7 5.11 -14.04 -12.92
N ASP A 8 5.25 -15.35 -13.07
CA ASP A 8 4.71 -16.10 -14.19
C ASP A 8 3.19 -16.14 -14.17
N THR A 9 2.59 -16.20 -12.97
CA THR A 9 1.13 -16.05 -12.81
C THR A 9 0.66 -14.69 -13.31
N ILE A 10 1.34 -13.59 -12.95
CA ILE A 10 1.00 -12.23 -13.41
C ILE A 10 1.10 -12.13 -14.93
N LYS A 11 2.17 -12.67 -15.54
CA LYS A 11 2.34 -12.71 -16.99
C LYS A 11 1.21 -13.49 -17.65
N TYR A 12 0.82 -14.63 -17.08
CA TYR A 12 -0.28 -15.45 -17.57
C TYR A 12 -1.61 -14.68 -17.54
N VAL A 13 -2.00 -14.11 -16.39
CA VAL A 13 -3.29 -13.41 -16.29
C VAL A 13 -3.34 -12.17 -17.17
N HIS A 14 -2.22 -11.46 -17.36
CA HIS A 14 -2.13 -10.37 -18.32
C HIS A 14 -2.35 -10.87 -19.76
N LYS A 15 -1.58 -11.88 -20.19
CA LYS A 15 -1.67 -12.42 -21.54
C LYS A 15 -3.06 -12.97 -21.85
N GLU A 16 -3.66 -13.71 -20.92
CA GLU A 16 -4.90 -14.43 -21.18
C GLU A 16 -6.16 -13.61 -20.88
N TYR A 17 -6.08 -12.60 -20.02
CA TYR A 17 -7.26 -11.85 -19.55
C TYR A 17 -7.03 -10.33 -19.47
N LEU A 18 -6.20 -9.86 -18.54
CA LEU A 18 -6.15 -8.44 -18.13
C LEU A 18 -5.55 -7.50 -19.18
N GLY A 19 -4.72 -8.03 -20.09
CA GLY A 19 -4.19 -7.28 -21.25
C GLY A 19 -5.15 -7.22 -22.44
N LYS A 20 -6.31 -7.91 -22.36
CA LYS A 20 -7.33 -7.91 -23.42
C LYS A 20 -8.42 -6.88 -23.12
N PRO A 21 -8.96 -6.19 -24.14
CA PRO A 21 -10.12 -5.30 -23.98
C PRO A 21 -11.30 -6.02 -23.33
N TYR A 22 -12.14 -5.26 -22.63
CA TYR A 22 -13.42 -5.77 -22.14
C TYR A 22 -14.31 -6.22 -23.30
N PRO A 23 -14.75 -7.49 -23.32
CA PRO A 23 -15.65 -7.98 -24.36
C PRO A 23 -17.09 -7.51 -24.17
N GLY A 24 -17.45 -7.04 -22.97
CA GLY A 24 -18.82 -6.84 -22.53
C GLY A 24 -19.53 -8.17 -22.23
N PRO A 25 -20.49 -8.20 -21.29
CA PRO A 25 -21.13 -9.45 -20.89
C PRO A 25 -22.01 -10.00 -22.02
N LEU A 26 -22.18 -11.32 -22.08
CA LEU A 26 -23.18 -11.94 -22.97
C LEU A 26 -24.55 -11.35 -22.69
N LYS A 27 -25.38 -11.11 -23.72
CA LYS A 27 -26.77 -10.67 -23.52
C LYS A 27 -27.55 -11.72 -22.73
N ASN A 28 -27.40 -12.98 -23.11
CA ASN A 28 -27.96 -14.15 -22.46
C ASN A 28 -26.83 -15.14 -22.11
N PRO A 29 -26.53 -15.39 -20.83
CA PRO A 29 -25.50 -16.35 -20.43
C PRO A 29 -25.72 -17.78 -20.95
N LYS A 30 -26.97 -18.14 -21.30
CA LYS A 30 -27.32 -19.47 -21.79
C LYS A 30 -27.31 -19.59 -23.32
N ALA A 31 -27.16 -18.48 -24.04
CA ALA A 31 -27.24 -18.40 -25.50
C ALA A 31 -26.18 -17.42 -26.04
N PRO A 32 -24.89 -17.83 -26.12
CA PRO A 32 -23.78 -16.97 -26.54
C PRO A 32 -23.95 -16.35 -27.94
N GLU A 33 -24.70 -17.02 -28.81
CA GLU A 33 -25.04 -16.60 -30.17
C GLU A 33 -25.87 -15.31 -30.24
N GLU A 34 -26.57 -14.94 -29.16
CA GLU A 34 -27.32 -13.68 -29.08
C GLU A 34 -26.40 -12.44 -29.02
N GLY A 35 -25.10 -12.67 -28.84
CA GLY A 35 -24.06 -11.65 -28.79
C GLY A 35 -23.87 -11.05 -27.40
N ARG A 36 -23.12 -9.94 -27.35
CA ARG A 36 -22.72 -9.26 -26.11
C ARG A 36 -23.38 -7.90 -25.96
N LEU A 37 -23.55 -7.47 -24.72
CA LEU A 37 -23.79 -6.08 -24.38
C LEU A 37 -22.48 -5.30 -24.57
N PRO A 38 -22.53 -4.03 -25.00
CA PRO A 38 -21.33 -3.21 -24.98
C PRO A 38 -20.84 -3.00 -23.53
N PRO A 39 -19.52 -2.91 -23.32
CA PRO A 39 -18.95 -2.50 -22.03
C PRO A 39 -19.52 -1.14 -21.58
N ASN A 40 -19.89 -1.03 -20.31
CA ASN A 40 -20.55 0.16 -19.76
C ASN A 40 -19.62 1.37 -19.58
N GLU A 41 -18.31 1.16 -19.41
CA GLU A 41 -17.30 2.20 -19.21
C GLU A 41 -16.22 2.21 -20.31
N GLY A 42 -16.52 1.57 -21.45
CA GLY A 42 -15.58 1.41 -22.56
C GLY A 42 -14.74 0.13 -22.47
N PRO A 43 -13.85 -0.09 -23.46
CA PRO A 43 -13.11 -1.33 -23.62
C PRO A 43 -11.92 -1.47 -22.66
N ASP A 44 -11.51 -0.39 -22.00
CA ASP A 44 -10.30 -0.35 -21.19
C ASP A 44 -10.54 -0.88 -19.78
N ARG A 45 -9.58 -1.65 -19.26
CA ARG A 45 -9.61 -2.20 -17.90
C ARG A 45 -9.01 -1.26 -16.84
N GLY A 46 -9.01 0.05 -17.06
CA GLY A 46 -8.33 1.01 -16.17
C GLY A 46 -8.69 0.87 -14.67
N PRO A 47 -9.95 0.60 -14.30
CA PRO A 47 -10.32 0.35 -12.90
C PRO A 47 -9.88 -1.03 -12.38
N HIS A 48 -9.98 -2.10 -13.18
CA HIS A 48 -9.71 -3.49 -12.78
C HIS A 48 -8.79 -4.26 -13.73
N GLY A 49 -7.65 -3.65 -14.05
CA GLY A 49 -6.64 -4.17 -14.96
C GLY A 49 -5.46 -4.80 -14.24
N LEU A 50 -4.32 -4.83 -14.94
CA LEU A 50 -3.06 -5.32 -14.42
C LEU A 50 -2.56 -4.44 -13.26
N ALA A 51 -2.60 -3.11 -13.40
CA ALA A 51 -2.05 -2.24 -12.37
C ALA A 51 -2.86 -2.31 -11.08
N HIS A 52 -4.20 -2.46 -11.17
CA HIS A 52 -5.05 -2.79 -10.03
C HIS A 52 -4.56 -4.06 -9.33
N THR A 53 -4.49 -5.15 -10.07
CA THR A 53 -4.12 -6.47 -9.55
C THR A 53 -2.75 -6.47 -8.88
N VAL A 54 -1.75 -5.83 -9.50
CA VAL A 54 -0.41 -5.74 -8.90
C VAL A 54 -0.42 -4.88 -7.63
N ARG A 55 -1.21 -3.80 -7.57
CA ARG A 55 -1.32 -2.99 -6.34
C ARG A 55 -2.00 -3.74 -5.20
N THR A 56 -3.05 -4.53 -5.47
CA THR A 56 -3.71 -5.32 -4.41
C THR A 56 -2.76 -6.35 -3.80
N MET A 57 -1.95 -7.01 -4.64
CA MET A 57 -0.87 -7.93 -4.23
C MET A 57 0.19 -7.21 -3.39
N ALA A 58 0.66 -6.04 -3.84
CA ALA A 58 1.64 -5.25 -3.11
C ALA A 58 1.12 -4.75 -1.76
N CYS A 59 -0.16 -4.39 -1.68
CA CYS A 59 -0.82 -4.02 -0.43
C CYS A 59 -0.89 -5.22 0.54
N ALA A 60 -1.19 -6.43 0.06
CA ALA A 60 -1.18 -7.64 0.89
C ALA A 60 0.20 -7.90 1.51
N GLU A 61 1.28 -7.72 0.74
CA GLU A 61 2.65 -7.79 1.26
C GLU A 61 2.91 -6.75 2.36
N VAL A 62 2.51 -5.48 2.17
CA VAL A 62 2.65 -4.43 3.22
C VAL A 62 1.82 -4.77 4.46
N MET A 63 0.59 -5.28 4.29
CA MET A 63 -0.29 -5.62 5.41
C MET A 63 0.32 -6.69 6.31
N ILE A 64 0.93 -7.73 5.74
CA ILE A 64 1.63 -8.77 6.51
C ILE A 64 2.87 -8.19 7.21
N GLU A 65 3.66 -7.39 6.51
CA GLU A 65 4.83 -6.73 7.11
C GLU A 65 4.44 -5.88 8.32
N GLU A 66 3.38 -5.07 8.19
CA GLU A 66 2.93 -4.19 9.27
C GLU A 66 2.25 -4.96 10.40
N ALA A 67 1.54 -6.05 10.11
CA ALA A 67 1.03 -6.96 11.13
C ALA A 67 2.18 -7.58 11.95
N ARG A 68 3.23 -8.09 11.29
CA ARG A 68 4.41 -8.63 11.98
C ARG A 68 5.13 -7.57 12.81
N LYS A 69 5.30 -6.35 12.27
CA LYS A 69 5.89 -5.24 13.03
C LYS A 69 5.01 -4.83 14.22
N ALA A 70 3.69 -4.84 14.09
CA ALA A 70 2.76 -4.57 15.19
C ALA A 70 2.89 -5.62 16.30
N GLN A 71 2.96 -6.90 15.94
CA GLN A 71 3.21 -7.97 16.90
C GLN A 71 4.56 -7.80 17.60
N LEU A 72 5.63 -7.44 16.88
CA LEU A 72 6.95 -7.14 17.45
C LEU A 72 6.94 -5.93 18.39
N ARG A 73 6.04 -4.96 18.16
CA ARG A 73 5.82 -3.80 19.05
C ARG A 73 4.96 -4.14 20.28
N GLY A 74 4.45 -5.37 20.39
CA GLY A 74 3.57 -5.79 21.47
C GLY A 74 2.10 -5.37 21.30
N GLU A 75 1.68 -4.97 20.09
CA GLU A 75 0.28 -4.67 19.80
C GLU A 75 -0.56 -5.95 19.75
N THR A 76 -1.81 -5.89 20.20
CA THR A 76 -2.79 -6.97 20.04
C THR A 76 -3.55 -6.78 18.74
N LEU A 77 -3.37 -7.70 17.80
CA LEU A 77 -4.06 -7.69 16.51
C LEU A 77 -5.40 -8.42 16.58
N GLY A 78 -6.35 -7.97 15.76
CA GLY A 78 -7.60 -8.70 15.51
C GLY A 78 -7.31 -10.04 14.83
N LYS A 79 -8.08 -11.04 15.22
CA LYS A 79 -7.99 -12.40 14.69
C LYS A 79 -9.08 -12.60 13.63
N ALA A 80 -8.74 -13.34 12.58
CA ALA A 80 -9.73 -13.94 11.69
C ALA A 80 -10.58 -14.97 12.47
N LYS A 81 -11.72 -15.39 11.91
CA LYS A 81 -12.63 -16.35 12.57
C LYS A 81 -11.94 -17.69 12.91
N ASN A 82 -10.92 -18.08 12.15
CA ASN A 82 -10.11 -19.27 12.44
C ASN A 82 -9.07 -19.08 13.57
N GLY A 83 -9.02 -17.91 14.21
CA GLY A 83 -8.16 -17.61 15.35
C GLY A 83 -6.75 -17.08 15.00
N GLN A 84 -6.38 -17.05 13.71
CA GLN A 84 -5.09 -16.54 13.25
C GLN A 84 -5.12 -15.02 13.02
N THR A 85 -3.97 -14.38 13.12
CA THR A 85 -3.73 -12.99 12.72
C THR A 85 -3.01 -12.95 11.37
N LEU A 86 -2.89 -11.77 10.75
CA LEU A 86 -2.07 -11.63 9.54
C LEU A 86 -0.57 -11.83 9.80
N ALA A 87 -0.11 -11.70 11.05
CA ALA A 87 1.29 -11.92 11.37
C ALA A 87 1.69 -13.41 11.29
N ASP A 88 0.70 -14.30 11.40
CA ASP A 88 0.88 -15.77 11.36
C ASP A 88 1.01 -16.33 9.94
N VAL A 89 0.74 -15.52 8.90
CA VAL A 89 0.81 -15.94 7.49
C VAL A 89 2.27 -16.23 7.13
N THR A 90 2.56 -17.41 6.57
CA THR A 90 3.91 -17.78 6.13
C THR A 90 4.20 -17.28 4.71
N PRO A 91 5.48 -17.22 4.28
CA PRO A 91 5.82 -16.90 2.89
C PRO A 91 5.15 -17.85 1.87
N GLU A 92 5.03 -19.14 2.19
CA GLU A 92 4.38 -20.14 1.34
C GLU A 92 2.88 -19.90 1.23
N GLU A 93 2.21 -19.53 2.32
CA GLU A 93 0.79 -19.16 2.31
C GLU A 93 0.58 -17.85 1.55
N LEU A 94 1.46 -16.85 1.74
CA LEU A 94 1.42 -15.60 0.98
C LEU A 94 1.57 -15.85 -0.52
N LYS A 95 2.49 -16.70 -0.96
CA LYS A 95 2.63 -17.07 -2.38
C LYS A 95 1.28 -17.54 -2.96
N LYS A 96 0.58 -18.44 -2.27
CA LYS A 96 -0.72 -18.97 -2.70
C LYS A 96 -1.79 -17.89 -2.74
N ILE A 97 -1.81 -17.00 -1.74
CA ILE A 97 -2.71 -15.84 -1.68
C ILE A 97 -2.46 -14.90 -2.87
N LEU A 98 -1.20 -14.56 -3.16
CA LEU A 98 -0.83 -13.70 -4.29
C LEU A 98 -1.25 -14.31 -5.63
N ILE A 99 -1.05 -15.62 -5.81
CA ILE A 99 -1.52 -16.34 -7.00
C ILE A 99 -3.05 -16.24 -7.11
N ALA A 100 -3.80 -16.47 -6.03
CA ALA A 100 -5.25 -16.34 -6.03
C ALA A 100 -5.73 -14.90 -6.31
N GLN A 101 -5.07 -13.89 -5.72
CA GLN A 101 -5.34 -12.46 -5.97
C GLN A 101 -5.19 -12.09 -7.44
N ALA A 102 -4.22 -12.69 -8.15
CA ALA A 102 -4.00 -12.44 -9.57
C ALA A 102 -5.23 -12.79 -10.43
N PHE A 103 -6.08 -13.71 -9.96
CA PHE A 103 -7.31 -14.13 -10.65
C PHE A 103 -8.56 -13.41 -10.16
N PHE A 104 -8.51 -12.62 -9.08
CA PHE A 104 -9.72 -12.13 -8.41
C PHE A 104 -10.66 -11.34 -9.34
N VAL A 105 -10.12 -10.61 -10.32
CA VAL A 105 -10.87 -9.75 -11.23
C VAL A 105 -10.78 -10.15 -12.70
N VAL A 106 -10.17 -11.29 -13.04
CA VAL A 106 -9.93 -11.66 -14.45
C VAL A 106 -11.23 -12.01 -15.19
N GLY A 107 -12.23 -12.48 -14.47
CA GLY A 107 -13.54 -12.86 -14.99
C GLY A 107 -14.47 -11.69 -15.35
N ARG A 108 -14.04 -10.45 -15.10
CA ARG A 108 -14.82 -9.26 -15.48
C ARG A 108 -14.89 -9.11 -17.00
N ASP A 109 -16.11 -9.04 -17.50
CA ASP A 109 -16.39 -8.73 -18.91
C ASP A 109 -16.55 -7.22 -19.16
N ASP A 110 -16.83 -6.43 -18.11
CA ASP A 110 -16.85 -4.97 -18.06
C ASP A 110 -16.83 -4.46 -16.60
N GLU A 111 -17.15 -3.18 -16.38
CA GLU A 111 -17.14 -2.53 -15.06
C GLU A 111 -18.48 -2.58 -14.31
N ARG A 112 -19.51 -3.26 -14.84
CA ARG A 112 -20.79 -3.44 -14.11
C ARG A 112 -20.54 -4.14 -12.79
N SER A 113 -21.29 -3.74 -11.77
CA SER A 113 -21.15 -4.23 -10.40
C SER A 113 -22.50 -4.61 -9.81
N GLY A 114 -22.49 -5.61 -8.94
CA GLY A 114 -23.67 -6.04 -8.19
C GLY A 114 -24.83 -6.54 -9.04
N TYR A 115 -26.03 -6.43 -8.47
CA TYR A 115 -27.28 -6.77 -9.14
C TYR A 115 -27.77 -5.60 -10.01
N ASP A 116 -28.04 -5.90 -11.28
CA ASP A 116 -28.57 -4.96 -12.25
C ASP A 116 -30.07 -5.22 -12.46
N ASP A 117 -30.88 -4.21 -12.18
CA ASP A 117 -32.33 -4.31 -12.26
C ASP A 117 -32.88 -4.34 -13.69
N VAL A 118 -32.13 -3.83 -14.68
CA VAL A 118 -32.55 -3.79 -16.08
C VAL A 118 -32.38 -5.16 -16.71
N HIS A 119 -31.27 -5.82 -16.42
CA HIS A 119 -30.89 -7.13 -16.93
C HIS A 119 -31.26 -8.28 -16.00
N LYS A 120 -31.74 -7.98 -14.77
CA LYS A 120 -32.13 -8.94 -13.72
C LYS A 120 -31.03 -9.98 -13.44
N ARG A 121 -29.79 -9.49 -13.36
CA ARG A 121 -28.57 -10.29 -13.27
C ARG A 121 -27.64 -9.77 -12.20
N ASN A 122 -26.91 -10.67 -11.56
CA ASN A 122 -25.86 -10.32 -10.61
C ASN A 122 -24.49 -10.44 -11.29
N PHE A 123 -24.03 -9.34 -11.88
CA PHE A 123 -22.75 -9.30 -12.59
C PHE A 123 -21.57 -9.57 -11.67
N TYR A 124 -21.66 -9.19 -10.38
CA TYR A 124 -20.62 -9.52 -9.40
C TYR A 124 -20.43 -11.04 -9.28
N ALA A 125 -21.51 -11.78 -8.98
CA ALA A 125 -21.45 -13.22 -8.86
C ALA A 125 -20.98 -13.90 -10.16
N GLU A 126 -21.49 -13.47 -11.31
CA GLU A 126 -21.09 -14.01 -12.62
C GLU A 126 -19.60 -13.80 -12.94
N TYR A 127 -19.05 -12.63 -12.60
CA TYR A 127 -17.64 -12.34 -12.83
C TYR A 127 -16.73 -13.11 -11.87
N HIS A 128 -17.13 -13.28 -10.62
CA HIS A 128 -16.40 -14.10 -9.65
C HIS A 128 -16.44 -15.60 -9.99
N GLU A 129 -17.55 -16.12 -10.55
CA GLU A 129 -17.60 -17.48 -11.11
C GLU A 129 -16.60 -17.68 -12.25
N LYS A 130 -16.46 -16.71 -13.16
CA LYS A 130 -15.47 -16.75 -14.24
C LYS A 130 -14.03 -16.65 -13.74
N SER A 131 -13.79 -15.78 -12.76
CA SER A 131 -12.49 -15.65 -12.10
C SER A 131 -12.06 -16.96 -11.43
N GLU A 132 -12.99 -17.63 -10.75
CA GLU A 132 -12.76 -18.91 -10.10
C GLU A 132 -12.42 -20.02 -11.10
N GLN A 133 -13.18 -20.11 -12.20
CA GLN A 133 -12.92 -21.07 -13.27
C GLN A 133 -11.56 -20.81 -13.94
N ALA A 134 -11.20 -19.54 -14.16
CA ALA A 134 -9.89 -19.16 -14.71
C ALA A 134 -8.74 -19.58 -13.78
N PHE A 135 -8.90 -19.41 -12.46
CA PHE A 135 -7.93 -19.86 -11.46
C PHE A 135 -7.76 -21.38 -11.49
N ARG A 136 -8.87 -22.14 -11.49
CA ARG A 136 -8.81 -23.61 -11.58
C ARG A 136 -8.12 -24.09 -12.83
N LYS A 137 -8.48 -23.50 -13.98
CA LYS A 137 -7.86 -23.81 -15.27
C LYS A 137 -6.35 -23.58 -15.22
N TYR A 138 -5.90 -22.46 -14.66
CA TYR A 138 -4.49 -22.17 -14.52
C TYR A 138 -3.76 -23.20 -13.65
N VAL A 139 -4.34 -23.58 -12.52
CA VAL A 139 -3.78 -24.59 -11.62
C VAL A 139 -3.65 -25.96 -12.29
N GLU A 140 -4.65 -26.35 -13.07
CA GLU A 140 -4.67 -27.61 -13.83
C GLU A 140 -3.64 -27.59 -14.97
N ASP A 141 -3.70 -26.59 -15.85
CA ASP A 141 -2.83 -26.48 -17.03
C ASP A 141 -1.35 -26.43 -16.66
N ASN A 142 -1.01 -25.82 -15.52
CA ASN A 142 0.37 -25.67 -15.03
C ASN A 142 0.76 -26.70 -13.97
N LYS A 143 -0.11 -27.68 -13.66
CA LYS A 143 0.15 -28.78 -12.71
C LYS A 143 0.69 -28.28 -11.36
N LEU A 144 0.01 -27.29 -10.77
CA LEU A 144 0.51 -26.62 -9.56
C LEU A 144 0.27 -27.39 -8.25
N ILE A 145 -0.55 -28.45 -8.28
CA ILE A 145 -0.73 -29.36 -7.14
C ILE A 145 0.54 -30.20 -6.96
N GLY A 146 1.04 -30.29 -5.73
CA GLY A 146 2.33 -30.86 -5.37
C GLY A 146 3.52 -29.91 -5.55
N LYS A 147 3.39 -28.86 -6.38
CA LYS A 147 4.42 -27.82 -6.59
C LYS A 147 4.23 -26.62 -5.66
N ILE A 148 3.03 -26.05 -5.68
CA ILE A 148 2.65 -24.84 -4.92
C ILE A 148 1.53 -25.18 -3.96
N PHE A 149 0.45 -25.78 -4.47
CA PHE A 149 -0.68 -26.22 -3.66
C PHE A 149 -0.46 -27.65 -3.20
N LYS A 150 -0.82 -27.96 -1.97
CA LYS A 150 -0.63 -29.29 -1.38
C LYS A 150 -1.48 -30.35 -2.07
N ASP A 151 -2.76 -30.05 -2.26
CA ASP A 151 -3.77 -30.98 -2.77
C ASP A 151 -4.95 -30.20 -3.37
N GLN A 152 -5.91 -30.92 -3.96
CA GLN A 152 -7.11 -30.32 -4.55
C GLN A 152 -7.95 -29.57 -3.50
N LYS A 153 -7.96 -30.02 -2.25
CA LYS A 153 -8.72 -29.36 -1.18
C LYS A 153 -8.17 -27.96 -0.89
N GLU A 154 -6.85 -27.77 -0.96
CA GLU A 154 -6.24 -26.45 -0.84
C GLU A 154 -6.57 -25.56 -2.05
N VAL A 155 -6.59 -26.10 -3.27
CA VAL A 155 -7.05 -25.36 -4.46
C VAL A 155 -8.50 -24.93 -4.32
N ASP A 156 -9.37 -25.84 -3.86
CA ASP A 156 -10.79 -25.57 -3.63
C ASP A 156 -11.01 -24.46 -2.60
N PHE A 157 -10.15 -24.39 -1.59
CA PHE A 157 -10.17 -23.32 -0.60
C PHE A 157 -9.91 -21.95 -1.23
N TYR A 158 -8.83 -21.76 -1.99
CA TYR A 158 -8.55 -20.47 -2.63
C TYR A 158 -9.55 -20.13 -3.74
N ALA A 159 -10.02 -21.14 -4.48
CA ALA A 159 -11.08 -20.98 -5.47
C ALA A 159 -12.38 -20.47 -4.83
N ALA A 160 -12.76 -20.99 -3.66
CA ALA A 160 -13.94 -20.52 -2.93
C ALA A 160 -13.81 -19.06 -2.46
N ILE A 161 -12.60 -18.60 -2.11
CA ILE A 161 -12.35 -17.18 -1.79
C ILE A 161 -12.56 -16.31 -3.03
N ILE A 162 -12.05 -16.76 -4.19
CA ILE A 162 -12.23 -16.03 -5.46
C ILE A 162 -13.70 -16.01 -5.88
N LEU A 163 -14.46 -17.09 -5.63
CA LEU A 163 -15.90 -17.14 -5.93
C LEU A 163 -16.73 -16.16 -5.09
N ASP A 164 -16.27 -15.90 -3.86
CA ASP A 164 -16.89 -15.02 -2.86
C ASP A 164 -18.41 -15.16 -2.67
N LYS A 165 -18.92 -16.40 -2.77
CA LYS A 165 -20.37 -16.68 -2.73
C LYS A 165 -21.07 -16.19 -1.46
N ASN A 166 -20.39 -16.35 -0.31
CA ASN A 166 -20.97 -16.11 1.02
C ASN A 166 -20.53 -14.76 1.64
N HIS A 167 -19.64 -14.01 0.97
CA HIS A 167 -19.07 -12.75 1.49
C HIS A 167 -18.41 -12.91 2.88
N GLU A 168 -17.74 -14.05 3.12
CA GLU A 168 -17.05 -14.34 4.38
C GLU A 168 -15.64 -13.74 4.42
N TRP A 169 -15.56 -12.40 4.34
CA TRP A 169 -14.30 -11.68 4.12
C TRP A 169 -13.28 -11.73 5.28
N ASP A 170 -13.67 -12.25 6.45
CA ASP A 170 -12.85 -12.34 7.66
C ASP A 170 -12.64 -13.77 8.18
N ALA A 171 -12.99 -14.80 7.37
CA ALA A 171 -12.92 -16.19 7.79
C ALA A 171 -11.49 -16.67 8.10
N THR A 172 -10.53 -16.28 7.26
CA THR A 172 -9.10 -16.62 7.40
C THR A 172 -8.22 -15.43 6.98
N PRO A 173 -6.91 -15.44 7.28
CA PRO A 173 -5.98 -14.44 6.76
C PRO A 173 -6.02 -14.28 5.23
N ALA A 174 -6.20 -15.37 4.48
CA ALA A 174 -6.34 -15.33 3.02
C ALA A 174 -7.58 -14.55 2.56
N HIS A 175 -8.73 -14.76 3.22
CA HIS A 175 -9.96 -13.99 2.94
C HIS A 175 -9.72 -12.50 3.19
N ILE A 176 -9.09 -12.17 4.31
CA ILE A 176 -8.79 -10.78 4.68
C ILE A 176 -7.88 -10.13 3.64
N LEU A 177 -6.76 -10.77 3.28
CA LEU A 177 -5.77 -10.19 2.36
C LEU A 177 -6.32 -10.00 0.95
N ILE A 178 -7.07 -10.98 0.43
CA ILE A 178 -7.68 -10.89 -0.91
C ILE A 178 -8.72 -9.76 -0.93
N ASN A 179 -9.67 -9.76 0.01
CA ASN A 179 -10.77 -8.80 0.02
C ASN A 179 -10.32 -7.40 0.42
N GLN A 180 -9.58 -7.24 1.52
CA GLN A 180 -9.12 -5.93 1.95
C GLN A 180 -8.10 -5.33 0.96
N GLY A 181 -7.21 -6.15 0.38
CA GLY A 181 -6.30 -5.68 -0.67
C GLY A 181 -7.07 -5.09 -1.86
N HIS A 182 -8.16 -5.75 -2.29
CA HIS A 182 -9.06 -5.24 -3.32
C HIS A 182 -9.78 -3.95 -2.89
N MET A 183 -10.35 -3.92 -1.69
CA MET A 183 -11.09 -2.77 -1.16
C MET A 183 -10.23 -1.52 -0.97
N VAL A 184 -8.96 -1.69 -0.58
CA VAL A 184 -7.98 -0.59 -0.50
C VAL A 184 -7.81 0.04 -1.88
N ASP A 185 -7.66 -0.74 -2.96
CA ASP A 185 -7.53 -0.17 -4.30
C ASP A 185 -8.80 0.49 -4.82
N LEU A 186 -9.98 0.05 -4.38
CA LEU A 186 -11.25 0.69 -4.73
C LEU A 186 -11.34 2.14 -4.23
N MET A 187 -10.60 2.56 -3.20
CA MET A 187 -10.66 3.94 -2.69
C MET A 187 -10.46 5.01 -3.78
N ARG A 188 -9.71 4.74 -4.85
CA ARG A 188 -9.53 5.71 -5.95
C ARG A 188 -10.78 5.95 -6.79
N THR A 189 -11.72 5.00 -6.79
CA THR A 189 -12.98 5.08 -7.55
C THR A 189 -14.16 5.43 -6.64
N LYS A 190 -13.91 5.65 -5.34
CA LYS A 190 -14.94 5.96 -4.36
C LYS A 190 -14.90 7.43 -3.97
N ALA A 191 -16.10 8.00 -3.81
CA ALA A 191 -16.31 9.35 -3.33
C ALA A 191 -17.44 9.35 -2.28
N PRO A 192 -17.37 10.19 -1.24
CA PRO A 192 -16.28 11.12 -0.92
C PRO A 192 -15.00 10.42 -0.45
N ALA A 193 -13.83 10.96 -0.81
CA ALA A 193 -12.54 10.33 -0.57
C ALA A 193 -12.19 10.23 0.93
N GLU A 194 -12.62 11.21 1.72
CA GLU A 194 -12.45 11.24 3.17
C GLU A 194 -13.16 10.06 3.83
N VAL A 195 -14.42 9.82 3.45
CA VAL A 195 -15.25 8.74 4.00
C VAL A 195 -14.72 7.37 3.56
N ALA A 196 -14.28 7.26 2.29
CA ALA A 196 -13.62 6.05 1.80
C ALA A 196 -12.33 5.73 2.58
N LEU A 197 -11.52 6.76 2.86
CA LEU A 197 -10.29 6.63 3.64
C LEU A 197 -10.55 6.23 5.09
N GLU A 198 -11.50 6.89 5.78
CA GLU A 198 -11.88 6.56 7.16
C GLU A 198 -12.35 5.10 7.27
N ARG A 199 -13.26 4.67 6.39
CA ARG A 199 -13.78 3.29 6.41
C ARG A 199 -12.68 2.26 6.20
N THR A 200 -11.78 2.53 5.27
CA THR A 200 -10.65 1.63 4.96
C THR A 200 -9.65 1.61 6.12
N TYR A 201 -9.34 2.77 6.71
CA TYR A 201 -8.50 2.86 7.91
C TYR A 201 -9.09 2.05 9.07
N ASN A 202 -10.38 2.23 9.37
CA ASN A 202 -11.02 1.53 10.48
C ASN A 202 -11.06 0.01 10.28
N THR A 203 -11.19 -0.44 9.02
CA THR A 203 -11.12 -1.86 8.66
C THR A 203 -9.69 -2.39 8.87
N LEU A 204 -8.69 -1.71 8.32
CA LEU A 204 -7.28 -2.10 8.44
C LEU A 204 -6.78 -2.05 9.89
N LYS A 205 -7.19 -1.05 10.67
CA LYS A 205 -6.75 -0.86 12.07
C LYS A 205 -7.01 -2.10 12.92
N GLY A 206 -8.14 -2.78 12.71
CA GLY A 206 -8.45 -4.03 13.43
C GLY A 206 -7.47 -5.16 13.09
N THR A 207 -6.92 -5.16 11.88
CA THR A 207 -6.13 -6.26 11.32
C THR A 207 -4.61 -6.04 11.45
N VAL A 208 -4.14 -4.80 11.26
CA VAL A 208 -2.70 -4.44 11.22
C VAL A 208 -2.30 -3.41 12.30
N GLY A 209 -3.22 -3.08 13.21
CA GLY A 209 -3.02 -2.03 14.21
C GLY A 209 -3.17 -0.62 13.62
N SER A 210 -3.33 0.39 14.49
CA SER A 210 -3.53 1.78 14.05
C SER A 210 -2.34 2.28 13.22
N LYS A 211 -1.11 1.99 13.67
CA LYS A 211 0.09 2.45 12.95
C LYS A 211 0.29 1.70 11.63
N GLY A 212 0.03 0.39 11.62
CA GLY A 212 0.09 -0.39 10.39
C GLY A 212 -0.94 0.08 9.36
N ALA A 213 -2.14 0.46 9.79
CA ALA A 213 -3.17 0.97 8.89
C ALA A 213 -2.74 2.27 8.21
N GLU A 214 -2.13 3.22 8.94
CA GLU A 214 -1.54 4.43 8.33
C GLU A 214 -0.47 4.08 7.30
N VAL A 215 0.43 3.13 7.61
CA VAL A 215 1.52 2.73 6.71
C VAL A 215 0.99 2.05 5.46
N VAL A 216 0.00 1.15 5.58
CA VAL A 216 -0.65 0.49 4.44
C VAL A 216 -1.31 1.53 3.52
N LEU A 217 -2.06 2.49 4.08
CA LEU A 217 -2.72 3.54 3.31
C LEU A 217 -1.71 4.50 2.65
N LYS A 218 -0.62 4.83 3.34
CA LYS A 218 0.48 5.60 2.74
C LYS A 218 1.14 4.83 1.60
N ALA A 219 1.43 3.55 1.80
CA ALA A 219 2.06 2.71 0.79
C ALA A 219 1.17 2.61 -0.46
N HIS A 220 -0.13 2.43 -0.26
CA HIS A 220 -1.11 2.42 -1.34
C HIS A 220 -1.13 3.74 -2.14
N ARG A 221 -1.11 4.90 -1.46
CA ARG A 221 -0.97 6.20 -2.12
C ARG A 221 0.33 6.32 -2.93
N ASP A 222 1.45 5.87 -2.37
CA ASP A 222 2.74 5.86 -3.08
C ASP A 222 2.70 4.92 -4.31
N PHE A 223 1.98 3.81 -4.23
CA PHE A 223 1.77 2.89 -5.37
C PHE A 223 0.92 3.53 -6.46
N PHE A 224 -0.08 4.36 -6.14
CA PHE A 224 -0.79 5.13 -7.16
C PHE A 224 0.12 6.08 -7.91
N PHE A 225 0.93 6.86 -7.19
CA PHE A 225 1.89 7.74 -7.84
C PHE A 225 2.89 6.97 -8.70
N ALA A 226 3.40 5.84 -8.20
CA ALA A 226 4.34 5.00 -8.93
C ALA A 226 3.74 4.36 -10.19
N THR A 227 2.44 4.05 -10.18
CA THR A 227 1.73 3.46 -11.32
C THR A 227 1.04 4.50 -12.22
N GLY A 228 1.27 5.80 -11.97
CA GLY A 228 0.71 6.89 -12.77
C GLY A 228 -0.80 7.10 -12.62
N ALA A 229 -1.42 6.51 -11.59
CA ALA A 229 -2.85 6.64 -11.30
C ALA A 229 -3.16 7.97 -10.61
N VAL A 230 -4.38 8.48 -10.82
CA VAL A 230 -4.88 9.70 -10.15
C VAL A 230 -5.11 9.41 -8.67
N VAL A 231 -4.68 10.34 -7.81
CA VAL A 231 -4.89 10.27 -6.36
C VAL A 231 -5.85 11.38 -5.95
N PRO A 232 -6.98 11.09 -5.28
CA PRO A 232 -7.93 12.12 -4.88
C PRO A 232 -7.39 12.99 -3.74
N LEU A 233 -7.87 14.23 -3.71
CA LEU A 233 -7.73 15.15 -2.57
C LEU A 233 -8.52 14.58 -1.38
N VAL A 234 -7.96 14.69 -0.18
CA VAL A 234 -8.66 14.46 1.09
C VAL A 234 -8.62 15.76 1.86
N ASN A 235 -9.79 16.35 2.13
CA ASN A 235 -9.92 17.68 2.75
C ASN A 235 -11.09 17.69 3.76
N PRO A 236 -10.94 17.03 4.91
CA PRO A 236 -12.01 16.88 5.89
C PRO A 236 -12.51 18.21 6.49
N GLU A 237 -11.67 19.25 6.48
CA GLU A 237 -12.02 20.57 7.02
C GLU A 237 -12.64 21.53 5.99
N ALA A 238 -12.73 21.09 4.71
CA ALA A 238 -13.17 21.90 3.58
C ALA A 238 -12.38 23.23 3.46
N ILE A 239 -11.07 23.17 3.69
CA ILE A 239 -10.15 24.30 3.53
C ILE A 239 -10.21 24.76 2.07
N ASP A 240 -10.32 26.07 1.83
CA ASP A 240 -10.42 26.75 0.51
C ASP A 240 -11.78 26.65 -0.22
N ASP A 241 -12.67 25.73 0.15
CA ASP A 241 -14.02 25.65 -0.42
C ASP A 241 -15.04 25.12 0.60
N PRO A 242 -15.57 26.00 1.48
CA PRO A 242 -16.57 25.64 2.49
C PRO A 242 -17.86 25.08 1.88
N SER A 243 -18.17 25.40 0.63
CA SER A 243 -19.35 24.92 -0.09
C SER A 243 -19.20 23.47 -0.60
N ARG A 244 -17.96 22.96 -0.62
CA ARG A 244 -17.60 21.58 -1.02
C ARG A 244 -17.44 20.61 0.14
N GLY A 245 -17.70 21.00 1.38
CA GLY A 245 -17.78 20.07 2.51
C GLY A 245 -19.03 19.18 2.41
N GLY A 246 -19.18 18.46 1.29
CA GLY A 246 -20.40 17.78 0.85
C GLY A 246 -20.97 16.80 1.87
N PRO A 247 -22.10 16.15 1.52
CA PRO A 247 -22.74 15.23 2.45
C PRO A 247 -21.77 14.12 2.86
N TYR A 248 -21.77 13.77 4.14
CA TYR A 248 -21.24 12.49 4.58
C TYR A 248 -22.09 11.40 3.95
N GLU A 249 -21.55 10.78 2.90
CA GLU A 249 -22.19 9.75 2.11
C GLU A 249 -21.36 8.48 2.19
N ASN A 250 -22.00 7.34 2.48
CA ASN A 250 -21.34 6.05 2.42
C ASN A 250 -20.96 5.76 0.95
N PRO A 251 -19.67 5.65 0.60
CA PRO A 251 -19.23 5.52 -0.78
C PRO A 251 -19.65 4.21 -1.47
N TYR A 252 -20.18 3.24 -0.72
CA TYR A 252 -20.58 1.94 -1.23
C TYR A 252 -22.10 1.80 -1.38
N SER A 253 -22.88 2.37 -0.46
CA SER A 253 -24.36 2.30 -0.49
C SER A 253 -25.04 3.60 -0.93
N GLY A 254 -24.32 4.72 -0.92
CA GLY A 254 -24.89 6.05 -1.13
C GLY A 254 -25.76 6.56 0.02
N GLU A 255 -25.78 5.84 1.15
CA GLU A 255 -26.56 6.23 2.33
C GLU A 255 -26.01 7.51 2.97
N LYS A 256 -26.91 8.36 3.45
CA LYS A 256 -26.61 9.68 4.04
C LYS A 256 -27.30 9.86 5.38
N PHE A 257 -26.81 10.78 6.19
CA PHE A 257 -27.48 11.22 7.42
C PHE A 257 -28.20 12.55 7.19
N VAL A 258 -29.44 12.66 7.66
CA VAL A 258 -30.27 13.87 7.54
C VAL A 258 -30.36 14.57 8.88
N ILE A 259 -30.08 15.87 8.91
CA ILE A 259 -30.23 16.75 10.06
C ILE A 259 -31.47 17.61 9.85
N VAL A 260 -32.30 17.74 10.88
CA VAL A 260 -33.36 18.74 10.96
C VAL A 260 -32.78 19.97 11.66
N ASP A 261 -32.99 21.18 11.12
CA ASP A 261 -32.22 22.40 11.43
C ASP A 261 -31.96 22.68 12.93
N ASP A 262 -32.86 22.30 13.84
CA ASP A 262 -32.73 22.50 15.30
C ASP A 262 -32.20 21.28 16.09
N LYS A 263 -31.78 20.20 15.42
CA LYS A 263 -31.34 18.93 16.04
C LYS A 263 -30.01 18.47 15.48
N VAL A 264 -28.95 19.26 15.75
CA VAL A 264 -27.59 18.91 15.35
C VAL A 264 -27.05 17.81 16.27
N PRO A 265 -26.64 16.64 15.74
CA PRO A 265 -26.03 15.57 16.53
C PRO A 265 -24.72 16.02 17.18
N ALA A 266 -24.43 15.54 18.39
CA ALA A 266 -23.16 15.84 19.08
C ALA A 266 -22.13 14.71 18.95
N SER A 267 -22.56 13.50 18.58
CA SER A 267 -21.72 12.30 18.45
C SER A 267 -22.31 11.31 17.45
N LYS A 268 -21.57 10.23 17.11
CA LYS A 268 -22.10 9.16 16.25
C LYS A 268 -23.31 8.44 16.83
N LYS A 269 -23.48 8.44 18.16
CA LYS A 269 -24.61 7.78 18.84
C LYS A 269 -25.92 8.54 18.67
N ASP A 270 -25.83 9.84 18.41
CA ASP A 270 -26.97 10.73 18.23
C ASP A 270 -27.39 10.83 16.75
N LEU A 271 -26.68 10.13 15.85
CA LEU A 271 -26.99 10.13 14.44
C LEU A 271 -28.35 9.47 14.18
N PRO A 272 -29.21 10.09 13.36
CA PRO A 272 -30.45 9.47 12.94
C PRO A 272 -30.16 8.27 12.04
N LYS A 273 -31.19 7.46 11.80
CA LYS A 273 -31.09 6.37 10.83
C LYS A 273 -30.71 6.94 9.46
N ALA A 274 -29.75 6.30 8.79
CA ALA A 274 -29.35 6.72 7.46
C ALA A 274 -30.52 6.58 6.47
N VAL A 275 -30.54 7.47 5.49
CA VAL A 275 -31.50 7.47 4.38
C VAL A 275 -30.81 7.01 3.10
N ASN A 276 -31.58 6.44 2.18
CA ASN A 276 -31.07 5.98 0.89
C ASN A 276 -30.59 7.12 0.01
N ARG A 277 -29.77 6.79 -0.99
CA ARG A 277 -29.17 7.72 -1.96
C ARG A 277 -30.18 8.69 -2.61
N ASP A 278 -31.37 8.19 -2.92
CA ASP A 278 -32.42 8.93 -3.65
C ASP A 278 -33.40 9.68 -2.74
N TYR A 279 -33.09 9.77 -1.44
CA TYR A 279 -33.93 10.50 -0.48
C TYR A 279 -34.03 11.98 -0.86
N LYS A 280 -35.26 12.49 -0.87
CA LYS A 280 -35.56 13.91 -1.11
C LYS A 280 -35.71 14.63 0.23
N LEU A 281 -34.82 15.59 0.49
CA LEU A 281 -34.89 16.45 1.67
C LEU A 281 -36.22 17.21 1.71
N LYS A 282 -36.75 17.38 2.92
CA LYS A 282 -37.84 18.33 3.21
C LYS A 282 -37.29 19.73 3.43
N ASP A 283 -38.16 20.74 3.47
CA ASP A 283 -37.79 22.16 3.55
C ASP A 283 -36.92 22.53 4.77
N ASN A 284 -36.99 21.76 5.86
CA ASN A 284 -36.23 21.97 7.11
C ASN A 284 -35.16 20.89 7.36
N GLU A 285 -34.78 20.16 6.30
CA GLU A 285 -33.81 19.08 6.35
C GLU A 285 -32.59 19.39 5.49
N ARG A 286 -31.42 19.00 5.98
CA ARG A 286 -30.17 18.99 5.20
C ARG A 286 -29.38 17.72 5.46
N PHE A 287 -28.43 17.40 4.60
CA PHE A 287 -27.49 16.33 4.89
C PHE A 287 -26.42 16.78 5.90
N LEU A 288 -26.03 15.87 6.79
CA LEU A 288 -24.83 16.02 7.61
C LEU A 288 -23.61 16.17 6.70
N THR A 289 -22.79 17.18 6.93
CA THR A 289 -21.56 17.39 6.16
C THR A 289 -20.41 16.54 6.68
N ILE A 290 -19.42 16.27 5.81
CA ILE A 290 -18.18 15.60 6.19
C ILE A 290 -17.47 16.34 7.34
N LYS A 291 -17.41 17.67 7.26
CA LYS A 291 -16.79 18.53 8.27
C LYS A 291 -17.46 18.40 9.64
N GLU A 292 -18.79 18.38 9.67
CA GLU A 292 -19.54 18.21 10.92
C GLU A 292 -19.34 16.81 11.51
N TYR A 293 -19.36 15.77 10.67
CA TYR A 293 -19.12 14.40 11.14
C TYR A 293 -17.73 14.27 11.78
N TYR A 294 -16.67 14.81 11.17
CA TYR A 294 -15.32 14.78 11.74
C TYR A 294 -15.12 15.75 12.92
N ALA A 295 -16.09 16.63 13.21
CA ALA A 295 -16.09 17.43 14.42
C ALA A 295 -16.52 16.64 15.67
N PHE A 296 -17.15 15.47 15.51
CA PHE A 296 -17.63 14.66 16.65
C PHE A 296 -16.47 14.12 17.51
N PRO A 297 -16.49 14.31 18.85
CA PRO A 297 -15.39 13.88 19.72
C PRO A 297 -15.04 12.39 19.61
N ASP A 298 -16.04 11.53 19.44
CA ASP A 298 -15.86 10.08 19.32
C ASP A 298 -15.27 9.66 17.95
N VAL A 299 -15.45 10.46 16.91
CA VAL A 299 -14.72 10.30 15.64
C VAL A 299 -13.26 10.72 15.80
N GLN A 300 -13.01 11.90 16.40
CA GLN A 300 -11.65 12.42 16.60
C GLN A 300 -10.79 11.50 17.48
N GLN A 301 -11.41 10.84 18.46
CA GLN A 301 -10.72 9.88 19.33
C GLN A 301 -10.29 8.60 18.59
N THR A 302 -10.96 8.23 17.49
CA THR A 302 -10.80 6.91 16.86
C THR A 302 -10.13 6.95 15.49
N TYR A 303 -10.22 8.06 14.77
CA TYR A 303 -9.69 8.25 13.43
C TYR A 303 -8.69 9.41 13.38
N PRO A 304 -7.39 9.17 13.12
CA PRO A 304 -6.36 10.21 13.14
C PRO A 304 -6.45 11.18 11.94
N GLY A 305 -7.13 10.80 10.86
CA GLY A 305 -7.25 11.61 9.64
C GLY A 305 -8.34 12.69 9.69
N TYR A 306 -9.02 12.88 10.82
CA TYR A 306 -10.19 13.78 10.96
C TYR A 306 -9.91 15.26 10.61
N LYS A 307 -8.64 15.69 10.62
CA LYS A 307 -8.19 17.04 10.21
C LYS A 307 -7.07 17.02 9.17
N THR A 308 -6.66 15.84 8.73
CA THR A 308 -5.48 15.71 7.87
C THR A 308 -5.88 16.00 6.42
N ARG A 309 -5.35 17.08 5.86
CA ARG A 309 -5.40 17.32 4.42
C ARG A 309 -4.33 16.49 3.72
N LEU A 310 -4.73 15.73 2.70
CA LEU A 310 -3.80 15.00 1.83
C LEU A 310 -3.98 15.49 0.40
N GLU A 311 -2.92 16.07 -0.16
CA GLU A 311 -2.95 16.62 -1.51
C GLU A 311 -3.25 15.54 -2.57
N ALA A 312 -3.94 15.98 -3.63
CA ALA A 312 -4.20 15.17 -4.82
C ALA A 312 -2.95 15.02 -5.69
N SER A 313 -3.04 14.17 -6.71
CA SER A 313 -2.10 14.25 -7.83
C SER A 313 -2.15 15.63 -8.49
N SER A 314 -1.01 16.12 -8.97
CA SER A 314 -0.91 17.37 -9.75
C SER A 314 -1.54 17.28 -11.15
N TYR A 315 -2.10 16.12 -11.49
CA TYR A 315 -2.73 15.80 -12.76
C TYR A 315 -4.14 15.24 -12.53
N TYR A 316 -5.06 15.60 -13.44
CA TYR A 316 -6.47 15.21 -13.40
C TYR A 316 -6.77 13.89 -14.11
N PHE A 317 -5.91 13.48 -15.05
CA PHE A 317 -6.03 12.23 -15.80
C PHE A 317 -4.81 11.34 -15.54
N PRO A 318 -4.94 10.00 -15.62
CA PRO A 318 -3.80 9.09 -15.51
C PRO A 318 -2.66 9.49 -16.44
N THR A 319 -1.43 9.34 -15.97
CA THR A 319 -0.25 9.68 -16.79
C THR A 319 -0.07 8.68 -17.93
N PRO A 320 0.72 8.99 -18.99
CA PRO A 320 1.04 8.01 -20.03
C PRO A 320 1.63 6.71 -19.47
N PHE A 321 2.36 6.79 -18.36
CA PHE A 321 2.92 5.62 -17.68
C PHE A 321 1.85 4.69 -17.12
N ALA A 322 0.66 5.17 -16.79
CA ALA A 322 -0.45 4.31 -16.37
C ALA A 322 -0.81 3.30 -17.47
N GLY A 323 -0.89 3.74 -18.73
CA GLY A 323 -1.11 2.86 -19.86
C GLY A 323 0.04 1.85 -20.06
N GLU A 324 1.29 2.28 -19.88
CA GLU A 324 2.43 1.35 -19.91
C GLU A 324 2.39 0.31 -18.78
N CYS A 325 1.96 0.72 -17.58
CA CYS A 325 1.79 -0.17 -16.43
C CYS A 325 0.73 -1.23 -16.72
N GLU A 326 -0.39 -0.85 -17.33
CA GLU A 326 -1.49 -1.78 -17.65
C GLU A 326 -1.09 -2.82 -18.73
N GLN A 327 -0.15 -2.48 -19.60
CA GLN A 327 0.25 -3.33 -20.75
C GLN A 327 1.57 -4.08 -20.56
N ASN A 328 2.35 -3.74 -19.52
CA ASN A 328 3.66 -4.33 -19.30
C ASN A 328 3.86 -4.73 -17.83
N PRO A 329 3.66 -6.02 -17.49
CA PRO A 329 3.86 -6.54 -16.14
C PRO A 329 5.20 -6.16 -15.52
N ALA A 330 6.30 -6.27 -16.28
CA ALA A 330 7.64 -6.01 -15.76
C ALA A 330 7.83 -4.53 -15.39
N LYS A 331 7.34 -3.60 -16.22
CA LYS A 331 7.38 -2.16 -15.91
C LYS A 331 6.53 -1.84 -14.68
N CYS A 332 5.33 -2.40 -14.60
CA CYS A 332 4.41 -2.13 -13.50
C CYS A 332 4.94 -2.65 -12.16
N LEU A 333 5.43 -3.90 -12.14
CA LEU A 333 6.09 -4.51 -10.99
C LEU A 333 7.36 -3.75 -10.59
N GLY A 334 8.18 -3.33 -11.55
CA GLY A 334 9.38 -2.54 -11.28
C GLY A 334 9.07 -1.18 -10.63
N ALA A 335 7.97 -0.53 -11.03
CA ALA A 335 7.51 0.71 -10.40
C ALA A 335 7.07 0.49 -8.95
N ILE A 336 6.31 -0.58 -8.69
CA ILE A 336 5.87 -0.97 -7.35
C ILE A 336 7.07 -1.33 -6.46
N GLN A 337 8.00 -2.14 -6.95
CA GLN A 337 9.22 -2.51 -6.23
C GLN A 337 10.03 -1.27 -5.83
N LYS A 338 10.20 -0.31 -6.75
CA LYS A 338 10.89 0.95 -6.47
C LYS A 338 10.17 1.76 -5.40
N ALA A 339 8.84 1.83 -5.45
CA ALA A 339 8.04 2.52 -4.44
C ALA A 339 8.15 1.85 -3.07
N ARG A 340 8.12 0.51 -3.01
CA ARG A 340 8.32 -0.29 -1.78
C ARG A 340 9.69 -0.07 -1.16
N SER A 341 10.77 -0.14 -1.94
CA SER A 341 12.13 0.14 -1.46
C SER A 341 12.27 1.57 -0.95
N LYS A 342 11.62 2.53 -1.62
CA LYS A 342 11.59 3.94 -1.19
C LYS A 342 10.85 4.12 0.14
N LEU A 343 9.70 3.47 0.33
CA LEU A 343 8.93 3.52 1.58
C LEU A 343 9.78 3.10 2.79
N GLN A 344 10.52 1.99 2.66
CA GLN A 344 11.40 1.50 3.74
C GLN A 344 12.56 2.48 4.02
N THR A 345 13.20 2.99 2.96
CA THR A 345 14.31 3.93 3.09
C THR A 345 13.87 5.27 3.68
N ASP A 346 12.74 5.80 3.23
CA ASP A 346 12.18 7.07 3.70
C ASP A 346 11.73 6.97 5.16
N ALA A 347 11.20 5.83 5.60
CA ALA A 347 10.85 5.60 7.00
C ALA A 347 12.08 5.69 7.93
N ILE A 348 13.23 5.17 7.49
CA ILE A 348 14.49 5.31 8.24
C ILE A 348 14.95 6.77 8.24
N LYS A 349 15.04 7.40 7.06
CA LYS A 349 15.53 8.78 6.92
C LYS A 349 14.71 9.78 7.71
N ASN A 350 13.39 9.65 7.72
CA ASN A 350 12.50 10.55 8.45
C ASN A 350 12.60 10.40 9.97
N GLY A 351 13.23 9.32 10.46
CA GLY A 351 13.56 9.16 11.88
C GLY A 351 14.80 9.94 12.33
N PHE A 352 15.55 10.55 11.41
CA PHE A 352 16.76 11.32 11.70
C PHE A 352 16.66 12.74 11.13
N GLN A 353 17.48 13.65 11.64
CA GLN A 353 17.63 14.97 11.03
C GLN A 353 18.23 14.84 9.64
N SER A 354 17.66 15.55 8.66
CA SER A 354 18.13 15.50 7.28
C SER A 354 19.49 16.17 7.13
N SER A 355 20.42 15.52 6.42
CA SER A 355 21.65 16.15 5.92
C SER A 355 21.48 16.48 4.43
N SER A 356 21.88 17.69 4.03
CA SER A 356 21.98 18.09 2.62
C SER A 356 23.27 17.61 1.97
N GLU A 357 24.34 17.47 2.75
CA GLU A 357 25.67 17.10 2.27
C GLU A 357 25.84 15.58 2.30
N LYS A 358 26.29 15.03 1.17
CA LYS A 358 26.70 13.62 1.03
C LYS A 358 28.19 13.42 1.28
N GLU A 359 28.94 14.51 1.28
CA GLU A 359 30.39 14.50 1.48
C GLU A 359 30.72 14.27 2.96
N ARG A 360 31.93 13.78 3.23
CA ARG A 360 32.43 13.75 4.61
C ARG A 360 32.59 15.20 5.08
N ARG A 361 32.33 15.43 6.36
CA ARG A 361 32.52 16.75 6.96
C ARG A 361 33.97 17.22 6.81
N GLN A 362 34.15 18.53 6.87
CA GLN A 362 35.50 19.11 6.95
C GLN A 362 36.26 18.61 8.19
N PRO A 363 37.60 18.50 8.10
CA PRO A 363 38.44 18.10 9.23
C PRO A 363 38.25 19.03 10.42
N ASN A 364 38.17 18.44 11.62
CA ASN A 364 38.22 19.20 12.86
C ASN A 364 39.68 19.44 13.30
N MET A 365 39.88 20.23 14.36
CA MET A 365 41.24 20.57 14.82
C MET A 365 42.06 19.34 15.25
N ASP A 366 41.43 18.36 15.89
CA ASP A 366 42.10 17.15 16.36
C ASP A 366 42.56 16.28 15.19
N GLU A 367 41.77 16.20 14.12
CA GLU A 367 42.11 15.47 12.89
C GLU A 367 43.24 16.16 12.10
N ILE A 368 43.25 17.49 12.06
CA ILE A 368 44.36 18.25 11.48
C ILE A 368 45.64 18.04 12.30
N ALA A 369 45.53 18.04 13.63
CA ALA A 369 46.66 17.75 14.51
C ALA A 369 47.14 16.30 14.37
N ALA A 370 46.21 15.33 14.27
CA ALA A 370 46.51 13.93 14.04
C ALA A 370 47.26 13.73 12.72
N ALA A 371 46.80 14.35 11.63
CA ALA A 371 47.49 14.31 10.34
C ALA A 371 48.92 14.84 10.46
N ARG A 372 49.12 15.99 11.12
CA ARG A 372 50.47 16.55 11.34
C ARG A 372 51.37 15.65 12.19
N ILE A 373 50.84 15.02 13.23
CA ILE A 373 51.60 14.09 14.06
C ILE A 373 52.01 12.87 13.23
N ILE A 374 51.11 12.31 12.43
CA ILE A 374 51.42 11.20 11.52
C ILE A 374 52.52 11.61 10.54
N GLN A 375 52.41 12.78 9.90
CA GLN A 375 53.43 13.32 8.99
C GLN A 375 54.80 13.46 9.67
N GLN A 376 54.83 13.92 10.92
CA GLN A 376 56.08 14.05 11.69
C GLN A 376 56.67 12.70 12.05
N ILE A 377 55.85 11.69 12.37
CA ILE A 377 56.31 10.32 12.62
C ILE A 377 56.90 9.74 11.33
N MET A 378 56.20 9.86 10.21
CA MET A 378 56.64 9.33 8.91
C MET A 378 57.92 10.00 8.43
N ALA A 379 58.05 11.31 8.61
CA ALA A 379 59.24 12.07 8.22
C ALA A 379 60.46 11.81 9.12
N ASN A 380 60.27 11.31 10.34
CA ASN A 380 61.37 11.01 11.26
C ASN A 380 61.09 9.74 12.09
N PRO A 381 61.29 8.54 11.52
CA PRO A 381 61.02 7.27 12.20
C PRO A 381 61.84 7.03 13.48
N ASP A 382 62.96 7.76 13.68
CA ASP A 382 63.80 7.67 14.88
C ASP A 382 63.06 8.09 16.17
N CYS A 383 61.90 8.75 16.04
CA CYS A 383 61.04 9.09 17.18
C CYS A 383 60.24 7.91 17.76
N ILE A 384 60.30 6.73 17.13
CA ILE A 384 59.55 5.52 17.54
C ILE A 384 60.41 4.68 18.49
N HIS A 385 59.88 4.42 19.69
CA HIS A 385 60.47 3.54 20.71
C HIS A 385 59.53 2.36 21.01
N ASP A 386 60.02 1.39 21.80
CA ASP A 386 59.29 0.15 22.10
C ASP A 386 57.91 0.36 22.75
N ASP A 387 57.78 1.36 23.64
CA ASP A 387 56.55 1.63 24.42
C ASP A 387 55.89 2.98 24.09
N HIS A 388 56.50 3.83 23.27
CA HIS A 388 55.99 5.17 22.95
C HIS A 388 56.62 5.79 21.71
N VAL A 389 56.05 6.92 21.28
CA VAL A 389 56.63 7.81 20.28
C VAL A 389 56.99 9.14 20.95
N LEU A 390 58.22 9.64 20.75
CA LEU A 390 58.69 10.90 21.33
C LEU A 390 58.88 11.98 20.27
N ILE A 391 57.91 12.89 20.14
CA ILE A 391 57.95 13.99 19.16
C ILE A 391 57.92 15.33 19.89
N ASN A 392 58.82 16.24 19.54
CA ASN A 392 58.87 17.61 20.09
C ASN A 392 58.84 17.65 21.63
N GLY A 393 59.48 16.67 22.29
CA GLY A 393 59.52 16.56 23.75
C GLY A 393 58.24 16.03 24.40
N GLN A 394 57.27 15.53 23.62
CA GLN A 394 56.03 14.92 24.11
C GLN A 394 56.09 13.40 23.95
N LYS A 395 55.84 12.67 25.04
CA LYS A 395 55.72 11.20 25.05
C LYS A 395 54.28 10.81 24.66
N LEU A 396 54.12 10.25 23.48
CA LEU A 396 52.85 9.73 22.95
C LEU A 396 52.81 8.22 23.19
N GLU A 397 52.04 7.79 24.18
CA GLU A 397 51.91 6.39 24.55
C GLU A 397 50.82 5.67 23.73
N GLU A 398 50.73 4.35 23.85
CA GLU A 398 49.74 3.52 23.16
C GLU A 398 48.31 4.09 23.24
N LYS A 399 47.90 4.57 24.41
CA LYS A 399 46.57 5.16 24.62
C LYS A 399 46.32 6.37 23.71
N PHE A 400 47.32 7.19 23.44
CA PHE A 400 47.20 8.34 22.55
C PHE A 400 46.83 7.88 21.12
N PHE A 401 47.53 6.89 20.59
CA PHE A 401 47.25 6.35 19.26
C PHE A 401 45.91 5.62 19.19
N ARG A 402 45.52 4.91 20.27
CA ARG A 402 44.17 4.32 20.39
C ARG A 402 43.08 5.38 20.42
N ASP A 403 43.31 6.50 21.10
CA ASP A 403 42.39 7.63 21.13
C ASP A 403 42.24 8.26 19.74
N LEU A 404 43.32 8.38 18.95
CA LEU A 404 43.23 8.82 17.56
C LEU A 404 42.35 7.87 16.73
N LEU A 405 42.59 6.57 16.81
CA LEU A 405 41.79 5.56 16.09
C LEU A 405 40.31 5.56 16.49
N ALA A 406 40.00 5.91 17.75
CA ALA A 406 38.64 5.92 18.26
C ALA A 406 37.88 7.22 18.01
N LYS A 407 38.58 8.37 17.96
CA LYS A 407 37.96 9.70 17.98
C LYS A 407 38.09 10.48 16.67
N CYS A 408 39.09 10.16 15.84
CA CYS A 408 39.29 10.80 14.54
C CYS A 408 38.69 9.95 13.42
N ASP A 409 38.06 10.60 12.43
CA ASP A 409 37.73 9.92 11.18
C ASP A 409 39.01 9.75 10.36
N MET A 410 39.58 8.55 10.39
CA MET A 410 40.86 8.27 9.72
C MET A 410 40.81 8.42 8.20
N ALA A 411 39.62 8.40 7.56
CA ALA A 411 39.51 8.75 6.14
C ALA A 411 39.67 10.26 5.93
N VAL A 412 39.16 11.08 6.85
CA VAL A 412 39.37 12.54 6.85
C VAL A 412 40.82 12.86 7.15
N VAL A 413 41.43 12.23 8.16
CA VAL A 413 42.87 12.37 8.44
C VAL A 413 43.72 11.95 7.24
N GLY A 414 43.41 10.81 6.61
CA GLY A 414 44.11 10.33 5.42
C GLY A 414 44.02 11.29 4.23
N SER A 415 42.90 12.01 4.09
CA SER A 415 42.75 13.03 3.04
C SER A 415 43.64 14.27 3.22
N LEU A 416 44.23 14.45 4.41
CA LEU A 416 45.19 15.52 4.72
C LEU A 416 46.65 15.10 4.53
N LEU A 417 46.90 13.82 4.29
CA LEU A 417 48.23 13.30 3.97
C LEU A 417 48.53 13.53 2.48
N ASN A 418 49.81 13.57 2.14
CA ASN A 418 50.30 13.80 0.79
C ASN A 418 51.23 12.67 0.32
N ASP A 419 51.56 12.66 -0.97
CA ASP A 419 52.37 11.60 -1.59
C ASP A 419 53.78 11.43 -0.97
N THR A 420 54.31 12.43 -0.26
CA THR A 420 55.56 12.31 0.49
C THR A 420 55.39 11.45 1.73
N ASP A 421 54.23 11.54 2.39
CA ASP A 421 53.90 10.76 3.59
C ASP A 421 53.65 9.29 3.24
N ILE A 422 53.33 9.00 1.98
CA ILE A 422 53.11 7.66 1.44
C ILE A 422 54.44 6.95 1.09
N LYS A 423 55.47 7.72 0.72
CA LYS A 423 56.80 7.21 0.37
C LYS A 423 57.59 6.86 1.61
#